data_AF-A0AA36D9X4-F1
#
_entry.id   AF-A0AA36D9X4-F1
#
_cell.length_a   1.000
_cell.length_b   1.000
_cell.length_c   1.000
_cell.angle_alpha   90.00
_cell.angle_beta   90.00
_cell.angle_gamma   90.00
#
_symmetry.space_group_name_H-M   'P 1'
#
loop_
_entity.id
_entity.type
_entity.pdbx_description
1 polymer ?
#
loop_
_entity_poly.entity_id
_entity_poly.type
_entity_poly.pdbx_seq_one_letter_code
_entity_poly.pdbx_strand_id
1 'polypeptide(L)'
;MSDDEIESHYDVPPKQSAELPGPKQFTAPPPAASSKRPEDIGDRILQEEIPLDNRDENHLNDPLNVHFHDIFGEPEQTLHSIDCLWTNSFRVFEVTRLWAYRIISLILGLPVAFCCGLSFAFISFIFIWIFQPARRIFLINYSMIKAIVYGLAGLVVRPVALAVGSCLGNIRIHRSQGERVPEEQLLIV
;
A
#
# COMPACT_ATOMS: atom_id res chain seq x y z
N MET A 1 25.41 63.45 30.23
CA MET A 1 26.54 64.19 29.64
C MET A 1 27.79 63.41 29.99
N SER A 2 28.26 62.44 29.23
CA SER A 2 28.03 62.08 27.83
C SER A 2 28.53 60.64 27.69
N ASP A 3 27.69 59.74 27.17
CA ASP A 3 27.75 59.24 25.79
C ASP A 3 28.94 58.26 25.66
N ASP A 4 28.68 56.96 25.76
CA ASP A 4 28.42 56.07 24.61
C ASP A 4 29.71 55.78 23.82
N GLU A 5 30.25 54.57 23.98
CA GLU A 5 30.77 53.80 22.84
C GLU A 5 30.96 52.33 23.25
N ILE A 6 29.91 51.56 22.95
CA ILE A 6 29.93 50.10 22.85
C ILE A 6 30.63 49.78 21.53
N GLU A 7 31.88 49.33 21.58
CA GLU A 7 32.57 48.83 20.39
C GLU A 7 32.00 47.47 19.99
N SER A 8 31.20 47.49 18.93
CA SER A 8 30.61 46.34 18.29
C SER A 8 31.69 45.50 17.61
N HIS A 9 31.93 44.29 18.13
CA HIS A 9 32.57 43.23 17.34
C HIS A 9 31.62 42.04 17.25
N TYR A 10 30.60 42.19 16.41
CA TYR A 10 29.89 41.04 15.86
C TYR A 10 30.75 40.45 14.75
N ASP A 11 31.56 39.47 15.12
CA ASP A 11 32.21 38.57 14.17
C ASP A 11 31.12 37.81 13.42
N VAL A 12 31.14 37.95 12.09
CA VAL A 12 30.24 37.25 11.16
C VAL A 12 30.62 35.77 11.17
N PRO A 13 29.76 34.85 11.66
CA PRO A 13 30.08 33.44 11.56
C PRO A 13 30.07 33.00 10.08
N PRO A 14 31.04 32.16 9.68
CA PRO A 14 31.29 31.85 8.28
C PRO A 14 30.12 31.11 7.64
N LYS A 15 29.83 31.48 6.38
CA LYS A 15 28.92 30.75 5.49
C LYS A 15 29.32 29.27 5.49
N GLN A 16 28.51 28.41 6.11
CA GLN A 16 28.65 26.97 5.93
C GLN A 16 28.14 26.65 4.53
N SER A 17 29.10 26.51 3.62
CA SER A 17 28.94 26.13 2.23
C SER A 17 27.95 24.98 2.09
N ALA A 18 26.91 25.19 1.28
CA ALA A 18 26.04 24.13 0.83
C ALA A 18 26.89 23.05 0.11
N GLU A 19 27.13 21.93 0.78
CA GLU A 19 27.59 20.73 0.10
C GLU A 19 26.43 20.17 -0.74
N LEU A 20 26.58 20.28 -2.06
CA LEU A 20 25.71 19.66 -3.06
C LEU A 20 25.65 18.15 -2.79
N PRO A 21 24.48 17.48 -2.85
CA PRO A 21 24.42 16.04 -2.70
C PRO A 21 25.24 15.38 -3.82
N GLY A 22 26.32 14.70 -3.45
CA GLY A 22 27.15 13.94 -4.37
C GLY A 22 26.34 12.88 -5.14
N PRO A 23 26.78 12.49 -6.34
CA PRO A 23 26.04 11.56 -7.19
C PRO A 23 25.83 10.24 -6.45
N LYS A 24 24.58 9.77 -6.40
CA LYS A 24 24.21 8.45 -5.89
C LYS A 24 25.11 7.40 -6.56
N GLN A 25 26.03 6.81 -5.81
CA GLN A 25 26.78 5.66 -6.29
C GLN A 25 25.78 4.51 -6.49
N PHE A 26 25.51 4.16 -7.74
CA PHE A 26 24.79 2.97 -8.12
C PHE A 26 25.73 1.78 -7.93
N THR A 27 25.77 1.23 -6.72
CA THR A 27 26.42 -0.05 -6.47
C THR A 27 25.55 -1.16 -7.07
N ALA A 28 26.21 -2.12 -7.74
CA ALA A 28 25.58 -3.14 -8.57
C ALA A 28 24.48 -3.94 -7.83
N PRO A 29 23.42 -4.38 -8.51
CA PRO A 29 22.40 -5.24 -7.90
C PRO A 29 23.04 -6.56 -7.43
N PRO A 30 22.76 -7.03 -6.21
CA PRO A 30 23.20 -8.34 -5.76
C PRO A 30 22.60 -9.44 -6.65
N PRO A 31 23.34 -10.55 -6.89
CA PRO A 31 22.96 -11.57 -7.87
C PRO A 31 21.60 -12.22 -7.55
N ALA A 32 20.92 -12.55 -8.64
CA ALA A 32 19.52 -12.95 -8.71
C ALA A 32 19.06 -14.04 -7.73
N ALA A 33 17.83 -13.84 -7.25
CA ALA A 33 16.79 -14.84 -7.02
C ALA A 33 17.16 -16.04 -6.10
N SER A 34 17.01 -15.83 -4.79
CA SER A 34 16.50 -16.90 -3.93
C SER A 34 14.97 -16.84 -3.95
N SER A 35 14.36 -17.94 -4.41
CA SER A 35 12.91 -18.15 -4.45
C SER A 35 12.29 -17.87 -3.08
N LYS A 36 11.59 -16.74 -2.93
CA LYS A 36 10.90 -16.41 -1.67
C LYS A 36 9.62 -17.22 -1.58
N ARG A 37 9.59 -18.16 -0.63
CA ARG A 37 8.35 -18.79 -0.20
C ARG A 37 7.36 -17.74 0.31
N PRO A 38 6.05 -17.95 0.14
CA PRO A 38 5.02 -17.03 0.63
C PRO A 38 5.09 -16.80 2.15
N GLU A 39 5.70 -17.71 2.94
CA GLU A 39 5.98 -17.47 4.36
C GLU A 39 6.99 -16.33 4.66
N ASP A 40 8.00 -16.09 3.81
CA ASP A 40 9.02 -15.03 4.02
C ASP A 40 8.45 -13.61 3.80
N ILE A 41 7.34 -13.49 3.07
CA ILE A 41 6.68 -12.18 2.87
C ILE A 41 5.87 -11.80 4.12
N GLY A 42 5.23 -12.79 4.76
CA GLY A 42 4.48 -12.58 5.99
C GLY A 42 5.38 -12.16 7.15
N ASP A 43 6.53 -12.82 7.30
CA ASP A 43 7.48 -12.53 8.38
C ASP A 43 8.14 -11.15 8.23
N ARG A 44 8.32 -10.66 6.99
CA ARG A 44 8.87 -9.33 6.70
C ARG A 44 7.90 -8.19 6.98
N ILE A 45 6.59 -8.40 6.83
CA ILE A 45 5.56 -7.41 7.16
C ILE A 45 5.39 -7.31 8.69
N LEU A 46 5.63 -8.41 9.42
CA LEU A 46 5.64 -8.41 10.88
C LEU A 46 6.90 -7.76 11.48
N GLN A 47 7.99 -7.69 10.71
CA GLN A 47 9.25 -7.04 11.07
C GLN A 47 9.38 -5.59 10.59
N GLU A 48 8.41 -5.08 9.83
CA GLU A 48 8.30 -3.64 9.60
C GLU A 48 7.82 -3.02 10.92
N GLU A 49 8.78 -2.80 11.83
CA GLU A 49 8.57 -2.02 13.04
C GLU A 49 7.98 -0.69 12.59
N ILE A 50 6.69 -0.48 12.85
CA ILE A 50 6.08 0.83 12.79
C ILE A 50 6.96 1.69 13.70
N PRO A 51 7.64 2.73 13.19
CA PRO A 51 8.55 3.54 14.00
C PRO A 51 7.72 4.20 15.11
N LEU A 52 7.79 3.63 16.31
CA LEU A 52 6.98 4.06 17.45
C LEU A 52 7.46 5.41 18.00
N ASP A 53 8.71 5.78 17.71
CA ASP A 53 9.35 7.02 18.15
C ASP A 53 8.86 8.24 17.36
N ASN A 54 8.54 8.08 16.06
CA ASN A 54 7.99 9.18 15.26
C ASN A 54 6.67 8.78 14.61
N ARG A 55 5.56 9.15 15.27
CA ARG A 55 4.20 8.89 14.79
C ARG A 55 3.79 9.77 13.60
N ASP A 56 4.62 10.74 13.21
CA ASP A 56 4.37 11.67 12.12
C ASP A 56 5.64 11.90 11.28
N GLU A 57 6.12 10.85 10.61
CA GLU A 57 7.30 10.92 9.73
C GLU A 57 7.15 11.95 8.60
N ASN A 58 5.92 12.20 8.17
CA ASN A 58 5.61 13.11 7.07
C ASN A 58 5.30 14.54 7.54
N HIS A 59 5.44 14.83 8.85
CA HIS A 59 5.24 16.16 9.41
C HIS A 59 3.88 16.79 9.05
N LEU A 60 2.85 15.95 8.92
CA LEU A 60 1.51 16.39 8.49
C LEU A 60 0.78 17.17 9.58
N ASN A 61 1.17 16.96 10.84
CA ASN A 61 0.58 17.54 12.02
C ASN A 61 1.47 18.59 12.69
N ASP A 62 2.46 19.14 11.98
CA ASP A 62 3.29 20.25 12.47
C ASP A 62 2.44 21.40 13.07
N PRO A 63 1.27 21.80 12.50
CA PRO A 63 0.43 22.83 13.09
C PRO A 63 -0.26 22.43 14.41
N LEU A 64 -0.32 21.14 14.72
CA LEU A 64 -0.93 20.60 15.96
C LEU A 64 0.10 20.48 17.09
N ASN A 65 1.37 20.79 16.84
CA ASN A 65 2.43 20.75 17.84
C ASN A 65 2.41 22.00 18.72
N VAL A 66 1.48 22.02 19.68
CA VAL A 66 1.31 23.13 20.63
C VAL A 66 2.28 22.99 21.80
N HIS A 67 3.13 23.99 22.03
CA HIS A 67 4.04 24.02 23.18
C HIS A 67 3.42 24.75 24.36
N PHE A 68 3.91 24.46 25.57
CA PHE A 68 3.46 25.16 26.79
C PHE A 68 3.52 26.68 26.64
N HIS A 69 4.60 27.21 26.06
CA HIS A 69 4.78 28.64 25.83
C HIS A 69 3.72 29.23 24.88
N ASP A 70 3.29 28.48 23.86
CA ASP A 70 2.30 28.93 22.88
C ASP A 70 0.90 29.09 23.50
N ILE A 71 0.62 28.35 24.58
CA ILE A 71 -0.69 28.38 25.28
C ILE A 71 -0.82 29.62 26.15
N PHE A 72 0.27 30.04 26.79
CA PHE A 72 0.29 31.23 27.64
C PHE A 72 0.64 32.51 26.87
N GLY A 73 1.25 32.38 25.68
CA GLY A 73 1.51 33.50 24.78
C GLY A 73 2.48 34.53 25.35
N GLU A 74 3.36 34.11 26.27
CA GLU A 74 4.32 35.01 26.89
C GLU A 74 5.43 35.38 25.88
N PRO A 75 5.66 36.69 25.60
CA PRO A 75 6.83 37.09 24.85
C PRO A 75 8.07 36.77 25.66
N GLU A 76 9.01 36.05 25.05
CA GLU A 76 10.33 35.83 25.62
C GLU A 76 10.94 37.19 25.99
N GLN A 77 11.47 37.28 27.21
CA GLN A 77 12.39 38.30 27.74
C GLN A 77 11.82 39.16 28.91
N THR A 78 12.22 38.79 30.14
CA THR A 78 12.45 39.63 31.37
C THR A 78 11.53 39.53 32.60
N LEU A 79 10.38 38.84 32.58
CA LEU A 79 9.47 38.77 33.75
C LEU A 79 9.02 37.33 34.06
N HIS A 80 9.94 36.44 34.40
CA HIS A 80 9.58 35.09 34.85
C HIS A 80 9.18 35.10 36.34
N SER A 81 8.04 34.50 36.68
CA SER A 81 7.73 34.08 38.05
C SER A 81 8.85 33.19 38.58
N ILE A 82 9.11 33.17 39.91
CA ILE A 82 10.13 32.34 40.59
C ILE A 82 10.53 31.11 39.76
N ASP A 83 11.78 31.02 39.31
CA ASP A 83 12.26 30.03 38.30
C ASP A 83 11.89 28.57 38.64
N CYS A 84 11.79 28.27 39.94
CA CYS A 84 11.34 26.99 40.46
C CYS A 84 9.87 26.67 40.12
N LEU A 85 8.97 27.65 40.28
CA LEU A 85 7.54 27.50 39.97
C LEU A 85 7.30 27.33 38.47
N TRP A 86 8.05 28.09 37.66
CA TRP A 86 7.97 28.02 36.20
C TRP A 86 8.35 26.62 35.69
N THR A 87 9.52 26.12 36.09
CA THR A 87 10.02 24.81 35.67
C THR A 87 9.14 23.65 36.17
N ASN A 88 8.62 23.77 37.39
CA ASN A 88 7.73 22.75 37.96
C ASN A 88 6.38 22.72 37.25
N SER A 89 5.79 23.89 36.95
CA SER A 89 4.55 24.00 36.20
C SER A 89 4.68 23.41 34.80
N PHE A 90 5.80 23.68 34.10
CA PHE A 90 6.09 23.09 32.80
C PHE A 90 6.12 21.55 32.85
N ARG A 91 6.85 20.97 33.82
CA ARG A 91 6.92 19.50 33.95
C ARG A 91 5.58 18.88 34.28
N VAL A 92 4.84 19.45 35.21
CA VAL A 92 3.52 18.91 35.60
C VAL A 92 2.56 19.00 34.42
N PHE A 93 2.55 20.11 33.68
CA PHE A 93 1.72 20.27 32.49
C PHE A 93 2.01 19.20 31.42
N GLU A 94 3.27 19.00 31.05
CA GLU A 94 3.66 18.02 30.02
C GLU A 94 3.26 16.59 30.42
N VAL A 95 3.51 16.22 31.68
CA VAL A 95 3.12 14.91 32.20
C VAL A 95 1.58 14.78 32.18
N THR A 96 0.84 15.76 32.70
CA THR A 96 -0.62 15.73 32.73
C THR A 96 -1.22 15.61 31.33
N ARG A 97 -0.70 16.34 30.33
CA ARG A 97 -1.14 16.26 28.94
C ARG A 97 -0.97 14.84 28.37
N LEU A 98 0.19 14.23 28.60
CA LEU A 98 0.49 12.87 28.11
C LEU A 98 -0.44 11.83 28.74
N TRP A 99 -0.63 11.88 30.06
CA TRP A 99 -1.49 10.94 30.77
C TRP A 99 -2.97 11.14 30.45
N ALA A 100 -3.42 12.39 30.29
CA ALA A 100 -4.78 12.69 29.86
C ALA A 100 -5.07 12.08 28.48
N TYR A 101 -4.17 12.27 27.50
CA TYR A 101 -4.29 11.65 26.18
C TYR A 101 -4.38 10.12 26.26
N ARG A 102 -3.49 9.48 27.05
CA ARG A 102 -3.50 8.02 27.23
C ARG A 102 -4.79 7.50 27.83
N ILE A 103 -5.30 8.16 28.88
CA ILE A 103 -6.54 7.76 29.57
C ILE A 103 -7.74 7.96 28.64
N ILE A 104 -7.86 9.11 27.99
CA ILE A 104 -8.97 9.40 27.06
C ILE A 104 -8.94 8.42 25.88
N SER A 105 -7.75 8.17 25.31
CA SER A 105 -7.59 7.20 24.22
C SER A 105 -7.91 5.77 24.65
N LEU A 106 -7.65 5.39 25.91
CA LEU A 106 -8.02 4.07 26.43
C LEU A 106 -9.55 3.96 26.61
N ILE A 107 -10.15 4.97 27.24
CA ILE A 107 -11.59 5.01 27.53
C ILE A 107 -12.41 5.04 26.24
N LEU A 108 -11.95 5.73 25.20
CA LEU A 108 -12.66 5.82 23.92
C LEU A 108 -12.23 4.71 22.94
N GLY A 109 -10.95 4.32 22.94
CA GLY A 109 -10.44 3.29 22.05
C GLY A 109 -10.99 1.90 22.36
N LEU A 110 -11.06 1.53 23.64
CA LEU A 110 -11.56 0.24 24.07
C LEU A 110 -13.03 -0.04 23.67
N PRO A 111 -14.01 0.86 23.89
CA PRO A 111 -15.39 0.62 23.46
C PRO A 111 -15.53 0.63 21.94
N VAL A 112 -14.77 1.47 21.22
CA VAL A 112 -14.79 1.46 19.75
C VAL A 112 -14.25 0.13 19.21
N ALA A 113 -13.13 -0.36 19.75
CA ALA A 113 -12.59 -1.66 19.40
C ALA A 113 -13.57 -2.80 19.71
N PHE A 114 -14.24 -2.75 20.86
CA PHE A 114 -15.26 -3.71 21.23
C PHE A 114 -16.45 -3.71 20.27
N CYS A 115 -17.00 -2.54 19.94
CA CYS A 115 -18.09 -2.40 18.96
C CYS A 115 -17.68 -2.91 17.57
N CYS A 116 -16.45 -2.62 17.14
CA CYS A 116 -15.91 -3.11 15.87
C CYS A 116 -15.79 -4.65 15.88
N GLY A 117 -15.22 -5.23 16.92
CA GLY A 117 -15.09 -6.69 17.08
C GLY A 117 -16.44 -7.40 17.12
N LEU A 118 -17.42 -6.81 17.81
CA LEU A 118 -18.78 -7.35 17.87
C LEU A 118 -19.46 -7.30 16.49
N SER A 119 -19.31 -6.20 15.76
CA SER A 119 -19.83 -6.06 14.39
C SER A 119 -19.21 -7.09 13.45
N PHE A 120 -17.89 -7.27 13.53
CA PHE A 120 -17.16 -8.29 12.78
C PHE A 120 -17.66 -9.71 13.09
N ALA A 121 -17.93 -10.01 14.36
CA ALA A 121 -18.48 -11.29 14.78
C ALA A 121 -19.86 -11.57 14.17
N PHE A 122 -20.77 -10.58 14.19
CA PHE A 122 -22.09 -10.71 13.56
C PHE A 122 -22.01 -10.92 12.04
N ILE A 123 -21.17 -10.15 11.36
CA ILE A 123 -20.96 -10.30 9.92
C ILE A 123 -20.41 -11.69 9.60
N SER A 124 -19.43 -12.16 10.38
CA SER A 124 -18.84 -13.49 10.21
C SER A 124 -19.87 -14.60 10.41
N PHE A 125 -20.75 -14.45 11.40
CA PHE A 125 -21.85 -15.37 11.63
C PHE A 125 -22.82 -15.42 10.44
N ILE A 126 -23.27 -14.27 9.93
CA ILE A 126 -24.15 -14.23 8.75
C ILE A 126 -23.44 -14.84 7.54
N PHE A 127 -22.15 -14.57 7.37
CA PHE A 127 -21.38 -15.10 6.26
C PHE A 127 -21.29 -16.62 6.27
N ILE A 128 -20.94 -17.23 7.42
CA ILE A 128 -20.82 -18.69 7.50
C ILE A 128 -22.19 -19.39 7.45
N TRP A 129 -23.20 -18.85 8.12
CA TRP A 129 -24.49 -19.53 8.27
C TRP A 129 -25.47 -19.25 7.15
N ILE A 130 -25.39 -18.09 6.49
CA ILE A 130 -26.33 -17.69 5.44
C ILE A 130 -25.62 -17.64 4.10
N PHE A 131 -24.50 -16.92 4.00
CA PHE A 131 -23.85 -16.69 2.71
C PHE A 131 -23.20 -17.96 2.14
N GLN A 132 -22.53 -18.78 2.95
CA GLN A 132 -21.95 -20.05 2.49
C GLN A 132 -22.98 -21.04 1.94
N PRO A 133 -24.10 -21.34 2.64
CA PRO A 133 -25.12 -22.22 2.07
C PRO A 133 -25.84 -21.57 0.88
N ALA A 134 -26.13 -20.26 0.92
CA ALA A 134 -26.70 -19.55 -0.23
C ALA A 134 -25.78 -19.67 -1.46
N ARG A 135 -24.47 -19.51 -1.29
CA ARG A 135 -23.47 -19.71 -2.35
C ARG A 135 -23.51 -21.13 -2.92
N ARG A 136 -23.61 -22.14 -2.06
CA ARG A 136 -23.72 -23.55 -2.50
C ARG A 136 -24.99 -23.77 -3.35
N ILE A 137 -26.13 -23.27 -2.89
CA ILE A 137 -27.40 -23.36 -3.62
C ILE A 137 -27.31 -22.61 -4.95
N PHE A 138 -26.74 -21.41 -4.95
CA PHE A 138 -26.53 -20.60 -6.15
C PHE A 138 -25.66 -21.33 -7.18
N LEU A 139 -24.57 -21.98 -6.75
CA LEU A 139 -23.72 -22.77 -7.65
C LEU A 139 -24.46 -23.97 -8.26
N ILE A 140 -25.29 -24.65 -7.48
CA ILE A 140 -26.11 -25.77 -8.00
C ILE A 140 -27.09 -25.24 -9.05
N ASN A 141 -27.82 -24.16 -8.76
CA ASN A 141 -28.75 -23.55 -9.70
C ASN A 141 -28.05 -23.05 -10.97
N TYR A 142 -26.91 -22.37 -10.80
CA TYR A 142 -26.09 -21.92 -11.92
C TYR A 142 -25.60 -23.08 -12.78
N SER A 143 -25.19 -24.20 -12.17
CA SER A 143 -24.77 -25.41 -12.91
C SER A 143 -25.90 -25.95 -13.79
N MET A 144 -27.14 -25.94 -13.31
CA MET A 144 -28.31 -26.39 -14.08
C MET A 144 -28.61 -25.45 -15.26
N ILE A 145 -28.64 -24.14 -15.02
CA ILE A 145 -28.83 -23.13 -16.08
C ILE A 145 -27.74 -23.27 -17.12
N LYS A 146 -26.49 -23.42 -16.67
CA LYS A 146 -25.34 -23.66 -17.54
C LYS A 146 -25.55 -24.91 -18.40
N ALA A 147 -25.92 -26.03 -17.81
CA ALA A 147 -26.16 -27.27 -18.56
C ALA A 147 -27.21 -27.08 -19.67
N ILE A 148 -28.30 -26.36 -19.38
CA ILE A 148 -29.36 -26.07 -20.35
C ILE A 148 -28.85 -25.16 -21.48
N VAL A 149 -28.17 -24.06 -21.13
CA VAL A 149 -27.67 -23.09 -22.10
C VAL A 149 -26.62 -23.74 -23.02
N TYR A 150 -25.66 -24.47 -22.47
CA TYR A 150 -24.65 -25.17 -23.25
C TYR A 150 -25.25 -26.34 -24.04
N GLY A 151 -26.27 -27.02 -23.51
CA GLY A 151 -27.03 -28.04 -24.24
C GLY A 151 -27.72 -27.45 -25.47
N LEU A 152 -28.45 -26.35 -25.31
CA LEU A 152 -29.14 -25.65 -26.40
C LEU A 152 -28.14 -25.08 -27.42
N ALA A 153 -27.06 -24.46 -26.95
CA ALA A 153 -25.98 -24.01 -27.81
C ALA A 153 -25.37 -25.18 -28.58
N GLY A 154 -25.20 -26.35 -27.94
CA GLY A 154 -24.75 -27.57 -28.60
C GLY A 154 -25.68 -28.04 -29.71
N LEU A 155 -27.00 -27.91 -29.54
CA LEU A 155 -27.98 -28.25 -30.57
C LEU A 155 -27.93 -27.33 -31.79
N VAL A 156 -27.44 -26.09 -31.65
CA VAL A 156 -27.29 -25.14 -32.77
C VAL A 156 -25.90 -25.23 -33.38
N VAL A 157 -24.87 -25.23 -32.54
CA VAL A 157 -23.46 -25.19 -32.98
C VAL A 157 -23.05 -26.50 -33.64
N ARG A 158 -23.48 -27.66 -33.12
CA ARG A 158 -23.11 -28.96 -33.72
C ARG A 158 -23.62 -29.13 -35.15
N PRO A 159 -24.91 -28.94 -35.49
CA PRO A 159 -25.36 -29.11 -36.87
C PRO A 159 -24.72 -28.07 -37.81
N VAL A 160 -24.49 -26.84 -37.36
CA VAL A 160 -23.79 -25.82 -38.17
C VAL A 160 -22.35 -26.24 -38.44
N ALA A 161 -21.62 -26.70 -37.41
CA ALA A 161 -20.26 -27.18 -37.56
C ALA A 161 -20.17 -28.40 -38.49
N LEU A 162 -21.13 -29.33 -38.38
CA LEU A 162 -21.22 -30.47 -39.29
C LEU A 162 -21.54 -30.04 -40.72
N ALA A 163 -22.48 -29.12 -40.93
CA ALA A 163 -22.82 -28.59 -42.25
C ALA A 163 -21.62 -27.91 -42.91
N VAL A 164 -20.91 -27.05 -42.18
CA VAL A 164 -19.68 -26.40 -42.65
C VAL A 164 -18.60 -27.44 -42.94
N GLY A 165 -18.41 -28.41 -42.05
CA GLY A 165 -17.47 -29.52 -42.24
C GLY A 165 -17.78 -30.35 -43.49
N SER A 166 -19.05 -30.65 -43.76
CA SER A 166 -19.49 -31.35 -44.98
C SER A 166 -19.25 -30.53 -46.24
N CYS A 167 -19.51 -29.22 -46.22
CA CYS A 167 -19.21 -28.32 -47.35
C CYS A 167 -17.71 -28.31 -47.68
N LEU A 168 -16.85 -28.26 -46.65
CA LEU A 168 -15.39 -28.23 -46.83
C LEU A 168 -14.82 -29.61 -47.17
N GLY A 169 -15.40 -30.70 -46.66
CA GLY A 169 -14.96 -32.07 -46.91
C GLY A 169 -15.19 -32.54 -48.36
N ASN A 170 -16.16 -31.96 -49.06
CA ASN A 170 -16.40 -32.25 -50.48
C ASN A 170 -15.38 -31.61 -51.44
N ILE A 171 -14.46 -30.76 -50.94
CA ILE A 171 -13.41 -30.16 -51.76
C ILE A 171 -12.31 -31.21 -51.99
N ARG A 172 -12.40 -31.93 -53.11
CA ARG A 172 -11.37 -32.89 -53.54
C ARG A 172 -10.19 -32.13 -54.15
N ILE A 173 -9.11 -32.01 -53.37
CA ILE A 173 -7.87 -31.41 -53.86
C ILE A 173 -7.17 -32.43 -54.76
N HIS A 174 -7.29 -32.26 -56.08
CA HIS A 174 -6.39 -32.92 -57.02
C HIS A 174 -5.03 -32.23 -56.94
N ARG A 175 -4.06 -32.86 -56.27
CA ARG A 175 -2.67 -32.46 -56.42
C ARG A 175 -2.26 -32.78 -57.85
N SER A 176 -2.10 -31.76 -58.69
CA SER A 176 -1.28 -31.92 -59.88
C SER A 176 0.12 -32.29 -59.39
N GLN A 177 0.61 -33.47 -59.77
CA GLN A 177 2.05 -33.72 -59.78
C GLN A 177 2.63 -32.62 -60.65
N GLY A 178 3.16 -31.56 -60.02
CA GLY A 178 4.04 -30.64 -60.72
C GLY A 178 5.15 -31.51 -61.25
N GLU A 179 5.32 -31.51 -62.57
CA GLU A 179 6.39 -32.21 -63.28
C GLU A 179 7.66 -32.05 -62.45
N ARG A 180 8.10 -33.11 -61.77
CA ARG A 180 9.42 -33.10 -61.16
C ARG A 180 10.37 -33.21 -62.32
N VAL A 181 10.80 -32.05 -62.81
CA VAL A 181 11.89 -31.95 -63.78
C VAL A 181 13.01 -32.84 -63.25
N PRO A 182 13.35 -33.94 -63.94
CA PRO A 182 14.42 -34.82 -63.50
C PRO A 182 15.70 -34.00 -63.40
N GLU A 183 16.50 -34.20 -62.35
CA GLU A 183 17.73 -33.43 -62.11
C GLU A 183 18.74 -33.48 -63.28
N GLU A 184 18.54 -34.38 -64.24
CA GLU A 184 19.31 -34.47 -65.48
C GLU A 184 19.09 -33.28 -66.43
N GLN A 185 18.00 -32.53 -66.29
CA GLN A 185 17.73 -31.29 -67.06
C GLN A 185 18.23 -30.02 -66.36
N LEU A 186 18.67 -30.11 -65.09
CA LEU A 186 19.22 -28.97 -64.35
C LEU A 186 20.75 -28.82 -64.49
N LEU A 187 21.40 -29.76 -65.19
CA LEU A 187 22.86 -29.83 -65.37
C LEU A 187 23.35 -29.37 -66.77
N ILE A 188 22.46 -28.82 -67.60
CA ILE A 188 22.81 -28.24 -68.91
C ILE A 188 22.38 -26.76 -68.93
N VAL A 189 23.01 -25.94 -68.09
CA VAL A 189 23.23 -24.49 -68.29
C VAL A 189 24.60 -24.14 -67.70
#